data_AF-A0AAW2VRQ4-F1
#
_entry.id   AF-A0AAW2VRQ4-F1
#
_cell.length_a   1.000
_cell.length_b   1.000
_cell.length_c   1.000
_cell.angle_alpha   90.00
_cell.angle_beta   90.00
_cell.angle_gamma   90.00
#
_symmetry.space_group_name_H-M   'P 1'
#
loop_
_entity.id
_entity.type
_entity.pdbx_description
1 polymer ?
#
loop_
_entity_poly.entity_id
_entity_poly.type
_entity_poly.pdbx_seq_one_letter_code
_entity_poly.pdbx_strand_id
1 'polypeptide(L)'
;TFFKEFHKGLARTIRCLLKEDGPSEAILFSPKRGDSLDKFLVEVENSGLHFTITETYDTEIWRRHKNFANGDPSWPNYDSDHCYPLLVSITR
;
A
#
# COMPACT_ATOMS: atom_id res chain seq x y z
N THR A 1 -6.89 11.14 8.39
CA THR A 1 -7.42 9.95 9.07
C THR A 1 -7.56 8.82 8.07
N PHE A 2 -6.99 7.65 8.34
CA PHE A 2 -7.24 6.43 7.55
C PHE A 2 -8.32 5.60 8.26
N PHE A 3 -9.24 5.03 7.50
CA PHE A 3 -10.44 4.43 8.07
C PHE A 3 -10.20 2.98 8.51
N LYS A 4 -9.65 2.81 9.72
CA LYS A 4 -9.31 1.49 10.28
C LYS A 4 -10.51 0.55 10.38
N GLU A 5 -11.71 1.10 10.57
CA GLU A 5 -12.97 0.36 10.63
C GLU A 5 -13.34 -0.38 9.33
N PHE A 6 -12.81 0.07 8.18
CA PHE A 6 -13.13 -0.52 6.88
C PHE A 6 -12.07 -1.50 6.35
N HIS A 7 -10.95 -1.74 7.07
CA HIS A 7 -9.89 -2.64 6.60
C HIS A 7 -10.42 -4.03 6.24
N LYS A 8 -11.18 -4.63 7.16
CA LYS A 8 -11.79 -5.95 6.97
C LYS A 8 -12.79 -5.98 5.80
N GLY A 9 -13.58 -4.91 5.66
CA GLY A 9 -14.51 -4.75 4.54
C GLY A 9 -13.79 -4.68 3.21
N LEU A 10 -12.73 -3.88 3.12
CA LEU A 10 -11.92 -3.72 1.93
C LEU A 10 -11.22 -5.04 1.53
N ALA A 11 -10.61 -5.75 2.48
CA ALA A 11 -9.97 -7.04 2.21
C ALA A 11 -10.97 -8.07 1.66
N ARG A 12 -12.18 -8.13 2.26
CA ARG A 12 -13.28 -8.97 1.76
C ARG A 12 -13.72 -8.57 0.35
N THR A 13 -13.86 -7.27 0.08
CA THR A 13 -14.23 -6.78 -1.25
C THR A 13 -13.18 -7.16 -2.29
N ILE A 14 -11.89 -6.96 -2.00
CA ILE A 14 -10.80 -7.37 -2.89
C ILE A 14 -10.89 -8.86 -3.19
N ARG A 15 -11.03 -9.71 -2.17
CA ARG A 15 -11.21 -11.15 -2.35
C ARG A 15 -12.36 -11.47 -3.30
N CYS A 16 -13.53 -10.87 -3.10
CA CYS A 16 -14.71 -11.10 -3.93
C CYS A 16 -14.53 -10.65 -5.38
N LEU A 17 -13.72 -9.62 -5.64
CA LEU A 17 -13.48 -9.09 -6.98
C LEU A 17 -12.36 -9.83 -7.73
N LEU A 18 -11.41 -10.41 -7.02
CA LEU A 18 -10.38 -11.26 -7.62
C LEU A 18 -11.00 -12.53 -8.20
N LYS A 19 -10.56 -12.89 -9.41
CA LYS A 19 -10.99 -14.13 -10.07
C LYS A 19 -10.61 -15.35 -9.25
N GLU A 20 -11.47 -16.37 -9.26
CA GLU A 20 -11.16 -17.66 -8.61
C GLU A 20 -10.13 -18.46 -9.41
N ASP A 21 -10.22 -18.40 -10.74
CA ASP A 21 -9.33 -19.09 -11.66
C ASP A 21 -8.62 -18.10 -12.62
N GLY A 22 -7.35 -18.37 -12.88
CA GLY A 22 -6.50 -17.57 -13.75
C GLY A 22 -5.86 -16.35 -13.06
N PRO A 23 -4.92 -15.67 -13.74
CA PRO A 23 -4.20 -14.56 -13.14
C PRO A 23 -5.13 -13.36 -12.88
N SER A 24 -5.12 -12.89 -11.64
CA SER A 24 -5.85 -11.72 -11.19
C SER A 24 -5.13 -11.15 -9.98
N GLU A 25 -4.91 -9.84 -9.97
CA GLU A 25 -4.27 -9.15 -8.86
C GLU A 25 -4.98 -7.82 -8.57
N ALA A 26 -4.90 -7.38 -7.31
CA ALA A 26 -5.27 -6.04 -6.91
C ALA A 26 -4.01 -5.26 -6.58
N ILE A 27 -3.89 -4.07 -7.15
CA ILE A 27 -2.75 -3.18 -6.97
C ILE A 27 -3.18 -1.97 -6.14
N LEU A 28 -2.47 -1.72 -5.05
CA LEU A 28 -2.70 -0.59 -4.16
C LEU A 28 -1.43 0.23 -4.01
N PHE A 29 -1.59 1.56 -3.99
CA PHE A 29 -0.54 2.50 -3.60
C PHE A 29 -0.95 3.15 -2.29
N SER A 30 -0.23 2.84 -1.21
CA SER A 30 -0.55 3.39 0.11
C SER A 30 0.71 3.69 0.91
N PRO A 31 0.81 4.87 1.53
CA PRO A 31 1.80 5.09 2.58
C PRO A 31 1.52 4.21 3.80
N LYS A 32 2.55 4.03 4.63
CA LYS A 32 2.48 3.19 5.81
C LYS A 32 1.51 3.73 6.87
N ARG A 33 1.55 5.06 7.10
CA ARG A 33 0.73 5.82 8.04
C ARG A 33 0.69 5.16 9.43
N GLY A 34 1.86 5.08 10.07
CA GLY A 34 2.06 4.40 11.34
C GLY A 34 1.88 2.89 11.20
N ASP A 35 0.85 2.35 11.84
CA ASP A 35 0.50 0.92 11.81
C ASP A 35 -0.70 0.61 10.91
N SER A 36 -1.20 1.59 10.16
CA SER A 36 -2.46 1.46 9.45
C SER A 36 -2.35 0.49 8.28
N LEU A 37 -1.31 0.61 7.45
CA LEU A 37 -1.09 -0.32 6.34
C LEU A 37 -0.87 -1.74 6.86
N ASP A 38 -0.01 -1.91 7.88
CA ASP A 38 0.28 -3.20 8.49
C ASP A 38 -1.01 -3.88 9.01
N LYS A 39 -1.88 -3.13 9.68
CA LYS A 39 -3.19 -3.62 10.12
C LYS A 39 -4.11 -4.02 8.98
N PHE A 40 -4.06 -3.34 7.84
CA PHE A 40 -4.85 -3.75 6.68
C PHE A 40 -4.31 -5.04 6.07
N LEU A 41 -2.98 -5.20 5.98
CA LEU A 41 -2.35 -6.39 5.43
C LEU A 41 -2.63 -7.65 6.27
N VAL A 42 -2.74 -7.51 7.60
CA VAL A 42 -3.23 -8.59 8.47
C VAL A 42 -4.65 -9.03 8.09
N GLU A 43 -5.55 -8.09 7.77
CA GLU A 43 -6.91 -8.42 7.31
C GLU A 43 -6.93 -9.06 5.91
N VAL A 44 -5.97 -8.72 5.05
CA VAL A 44 -5.76 -9.37 3.74
C VAL A 44 -5.39 -10.84 3.93
N GLU A 45 -4.40 -11.14 4.78
CA GLU A 45 -4.02 -12.52 5.12
C GLU A 45 -5.16 -13.29 5.78
N ASN A 46 -5.86 -12.67 6.74
CA ASN A 46 -7.03 -13.28 7.40
C ASN A 46 -8.19 -13.58 6.42
N SER A 47 -8.22 -12.90 5.28
CA SER A 47 -9.18 -13.16 4.20
C SER A 47 -8.75 -14.30 3.27
N GLY A 48 -7.61 -14.92 3.52
CA GLY A 48 -7.02 -15.98 2.69
C GLY A 48 -6.45 -15.44 1.38
N LEU A 49 -5.93 -14.20 1.39
CA LEU A 49 -5.23 -13.59 0.27
C LEU A 49 -3.72 -13.51 0.58
N HIS A 50 -2.92 -13.43 -0.46
CA HIS A 50 -1.48 -13.20 -0.39
C HIS A 50 -1.15 -11.78 -0.82
N PHE A 51 -0.07 -11.21 -0.29
CA PHE A 51 0.39 -9.90 -0.73
C PHE A 51 1.92 -9.82 -0.84
N THR A 52 2.39 -8.88 -1.66
CA THR A 52 3.79 -8.48 -1.75
C THR A 52 3.89 -6.96 -1.67
N ILE A 53 4.89 -6.47 -0.95
CA ILE A 53 5.19 -5.04 -0.88
C ILE A 53 6.46 -4.75 -1.68
N THR A 54 6.36 -3.81 -2.62
CA THR A 54 7.51 -3.27 -3.34
C THR A 54 7.68 -1.82 -2.94
N GLU A 55 8.81 -1.50 -2.30
CA GLU A 55 9.15 -0.13 -1.94
C GLU A 55 9.62 0.63 -3.18
N THR A 56 10.65 0.14 -3.86
CA THR A 56 11.20 0.76 -5.07
C THR A 56 10.54 0.20 -6.34
N TYR A 57 9.28 0.59 -6.58
CA TYR A 57 8.50 0.12 -7.75
C TYR A 57 8.76 0.93 -9.03
N ASP A 58 9.25 2.15 -8.92
CA ASP A 58 9.61 2.99 -10.07
C ASP A 58 10.84 3.85 -9.76
N THR A 59 11.75 3.95 -10.73
CA THR A 59 13.04 4.63 -10.55
C THR A 59 12.92 6.14 -10.39
N GLU A 60 11.99 6.79 -11.11
CA GLU A 60 11.78 8.24 -11.02
C GLU A 60 11.03 8.59 -9.73
N ILE A 61 10.04 7.77 -9.34
CA ILE A 61 9.34 7.94 -8.07
C ILE A 61 10.30 7.77 -6.89
N TRP A 62 11.17 6.77 -6.93
CA TRP A 62 12.19 6.56 -5.92
C TRP A 62 13.18 7.73 -5.86
N ARG A 63 13.66 8.22 -7.01
CA ARG A 63 14.54 9.39 -7.08
C ARG A 63 13.90 10.62 -6.44
N ARG A 64 12.62 10.90 -6.75
CA ARG A 64 11.87 12.01 -6.14
C ARG A 64 11.68 11.82 -4.64
N HIS A 65 11.28 10.62 -4.21
CA HIS A 65 11.18 10.28 -2.78
C HIS A 65 12.47 10.59 -2.03
N LYS A 66 13.63 10.15 -2.55
CA LYS A 66 14.94 10.43 -1.96
C LYS A 66 15.26 11.92 -1.92
N ASN A 67 14.93 12.68 -2.97
CA ASN A 67 15.12 14.12 -2.98
C ASN A 67 14.30 14.82 -1.91
N PHE A 68 13.00 14.50 -1.81
CA PHE A 68 12.11 15.09 -0.79
C PHE A 68 12.56 14.72 0.63
N ALA A 69 12.93 13.45 0.86
CA ALA A 69 13.45 12.99 2.15
C ALA A 69 14.78 13.67 2.54
N ASN A 70 15.55 14.16 1.57
CA ASN A 70 16.80 14.90 1.78
C ASN A 70 16.58 16.43 1.96
N GLY A 71 15.34 16.88 2.12
CA GLY A 71 15.03 18.29 2.43
C GLY A 71 14.88 19.19 1.19
N ASP A 72 14.38 18.65 0.07
CA ASP A 72 14.02 19.47 -1.09
C ASP A 72 12.99 20.56 -0.68
N PRO A 73 13.29 21.85 -0.95
CA PRO A 73 12.43 22.95 -0.54
C PRO A 73 11.06 22.97 -1.24
N SER A 74 10.86 22.21 -2.33
CA SER A 74 9.56 22.12 -2.98
C SER A 74 8.50 21.42 -2.13
N TRP A 75 8.92 20.59 -1.15
CA TRP A 75 8.02 19.91 -0.22
C TRP A 75 8.62 19.84 1.20
N PRO A 76 8.60 20.95 1.95
CA PRO A 76 9.34 21.08 3.22
C PRO A 76 8.79 20.19 4.35
N ASN A 77 7.54 19.75 4.27
CA ASN A 77 6.89 18.88 5.26
C ASN A 77 6.76 17.44 4.78
N TYR A 78 7.66 16.99 3.90
CA TYR A 78 7.65 15.60 3.43
C TYR A 78 7.96 14.65 4.58
N ASP A 79 7.06 13.70 4.82
CA ASP A 79 7.23 12.62 5.78
C ASP A 79 6.97 11.30 5.06
N SER A 80 7.95 10.41 5.02
CA SER A 80 7.84 9.17 4.25
C SER A 80 6.70 8.27 4.73
N ASP A 81 6.43 8.25 6.03
CA ASP A 81 5.35 7.45 6.62
C ASP A 81 3.97 7.94 6.15
N HIS A 82 3.81 9.25 5.95
CA HIS A 82 2.55 9.87 5.56
C HIS A 82 2.41 10.12 4.05
N CYS A 83 3.52 10.23 3.32
CA CYS A 83 3.55 10.73 1.95
C CYS A 83 4.08 9.73 0.93
N TYR A 84 4.96 8.78 1.29
CA TYR A 84 5.52 7.84 0.33
C TYR A 84 4.62 6.63 0.14
N PRO A 85 4.01 6.41 -1.04
CA PRO A 85 3.20 5.22 -1.25
C PRO A 85 4.09 4.02 -1.51
N LEU A 86 3.80 2.91 -0.84
CA LEU A 86 4.33 1.59 -1.16
C LEU A 86 3.41 0.93 -2.19
N LEU A 87 3.98 0.16 -3.12
CA LEU A 87 3.21 -0.69 -4.02
C LEU A 87 2.88 -2.00 -3.30
N VAL A 88 1.60 -2.27 -3.12
CA VAL A 88 1.09 -3.53 -2.58
C VAL A 88 0.34 -4.26 -3.69
N SER A 89 0.84 -5.45 -4.04
CA SER A 89 0.14 -6.37 -4.92
C SER A 89 -0.53 -7.44 -4.08
N ILE A 90 -1.80 -7.73 -4.33
CA ILE A 90 -2.61 -8.71 -3.61
C ILE A 90 -3.16 -9.74 -4.59
N THR A 91 -2.98 -11.01 -4.28
CA THR A 91 -3.52 -12.14 -5.06
C THR A 91 -4.37 -13.03 -4.16
N ARG A 92 -5.22 -13.85 -4.78
CA ARG A 92 -5.78 -15.02 -4.09
C ARG A 92 -4.70 -16.08 -3.89
#